data_AF-A0A0N4X1V7-F1
#
_entry.id   AF-A0A0N4X1V7-F1
#
_cell.length_a   1.000
_cell.length_b   1.000
_cell.length_c   1.000
_cell.angle_alpha   90.00
_cell.angle_beta   90.00
_cell.angle_gamma   90.00
#
_symmetry.space_group_name_H-M   'P 1'
#
loop_
_entity.id
_entity.type
_entity.pdbx_description
1 polymer ?
#
loop_
_entity_poly.entity_id
_entity_poly.type
_entity_poly.pdbx_seq_one_letter_code
_entity_poly.pdbx_strand_id
1 'polypeptide(L)'
;MVSGIDWKNEELLDSHAERWSTLFTCWKAIPRSIRGSSIAVLLNNDLEKIKRFARHLIKGKVQLNGAIVNDAIVFYLKYLTAADERHSLESIIDWKTLRNLQKTEASLEVVLQLLSIEKILEMLQSCAQDDAPTEGDLVLVEKMMSPGLKERSYDMLVYLTSIFEKATHSPLLLKCAAVALKVFAQTEIERDIVVLCLSLLSIYDVTESNFHELRDMQSLLYSAIHYAHSATNNDQCAVFAHSFVKMLKAVQHFAHHKSGTADEIDELIHGANRLSHTLAYSHKSYYNRVIGSILSHVVSRYDSIQVAIFKLHAINDTHSSSMMATNLPPAERLQYKRIFKTLKATVKPIV
;
A
#
# COMPACT_ATOMS: atom_id res chain seq x y z
N MET A 1 -30.80 -23.54 21.75
CA MET A 1 -29.78 -22.69 22.43
C MET A 1 -29.78 -21.22 21.99
N VAL A 2 -30.47 -20.85 20.90
CA VAL A 2 -30.50 -19.47 20.35
C VAL A 2 -31.82 -18.73 20.65
N SER A 3 -32.74 -19.33 21.42
CA SER A 3 -34.01 -18.72 21.81
C SER A 3 -33.77 -17.73 22.95
N GLY A 4 -33.93 -16.43 22.69
CA GLY A 4 -33.90 -15.40 23.72
C GLY A 4 -32.70 -14.45 23.69
N ILE A 5 -31.89 -14.43 22.63
CA ILE A 5 -30.84 -13.41 22.50
C ILE A 5 -31.50 -12.04 22.33
N ASP A 6 -31.37 -11.19 23.34
CA ASP A 6 -31.70 -9.79 23.25
C ASP A 6 -30.55 -9.05 22.55
N TRP A 7 -30.76 -8.75 21.27
CA TRP A 7 -29.79 -8.07 20.42
C TRP A 7 -29.51 -6.63 20.82
N LYS A 8 -30.24 -6.08 21.80
CA LYS A 8 -30.06 -4.73 22.33
C LYS A 8 -29.24 -4.70 23.61
N ASN A 9 -28.97 -5.84 24.23
CA ASN A 9 -28.20 -5.93 25.47
C ASN A 9 -26.77 -6.42 25.16
N GLU A 10 -25.82 -5.49 25.16
CA GLU A 10 -24.42 -5.74 24.80
C GLU A 10 -23.73 -6.73 25.76
N GLU A 11 -23.97 -6.64 27.07
CA GLU A 11 -23.35 -7.54 28.07
C GLU A 11 -23.83 -9.00 27.91
N LEU A 12 -25.12 -9.20 27.64
CA LEU A 12 -25.67 -10.53 27.37
C LEU A 12 -25.13 -11.07 26.03
N LEU A 13 -24.96 -10.20 25.03
CA LEU A 13 -24.41 -10.57 23.73
C LEU A 13 -22.95 -11.01 23.82
N ASP A 14 -22.12 -10.35 24.62
CA ASP A 14 -20.71 -10.73 24.84
C ASP A 14 -20.62 -12.09 25.53
N SER A 15 -21.39 -12.30 26.60
CA SER A 15 -21.45 -13.59 27.30
C SER A 15 -21.91 -14.72 26.38
N HIS A 16 -22.87 -14.45 25.50
CA HIS A 16 -23.30 -15.40 24.49
C HIS A 16 -22.22 -15.63 23.43
N ALA A 17 -21.55 -14.58 22.94
CA ALA A 17 -20.50 -14.68 21.93
C ALA A 17 -19.30 -15.53 22.39
N GLU A 18 -18.88 -15.42 23.65
CA GLU A 18 -17.82 -16.26 24.24
C GLU A 18 -18.23 -17.74 24.33
N ARG A 19 -19.46 -18.02 24.77
CA ARG A 19 -20.01 -19.39 24.81
C ARG A 19 -20.10 -19.99 23.41
N TRP A 20 -20.42 -19.18 22.40
CA TRP A 20 -20.46 -19.60 21.00
C TRP A 20 -19.09 -19.77 20.38
N SER A 21 -18.11 -18.93 20.73
CA SER A 21 -16.71 -19.12 20.35
C SER A 21 -16.18 -20.47 20.85
N THR A 22 -16.52 -20.83 22.08
CA THR A 22 -16.23 -22.15 22.65
C THR A 22 -16.87 -23.26 21.81
N LEU A 23 -18.12 -23.06 21.35
CA LEU A 23 -18.84 -24.00 20.49
C LEU A 23 -18.17 -24.16 19.11
N PHE A 24 -17.70 -23.07 18.50
CA PHE A 24 -16.92 -23.09 17.25
C PHE A 24 -15.58 -23.81 17.43
N THR A 25 -14.94 -23.64 18.59
CA THR A 25 -13.66 -24.28 18.94
C THR A 25 -13.84 -25.77 19.20
N CYS A 26 -14.85 -26.16 19.97
CA CYS A 26 -15.24 -27.56 20.17
C CYS A 26 -15.56 -28.26 18.84
N TRP A 27 -16.12 -27.53 17.87
CA TRP A 27 -16.39 -28.05 16.53
C TRP A 27 -15.13 -28.44 15.76
N LYS A 28 -14.01 -27.73 16.00
CA LYS A 28 -12.71 -28.09 15.41
C LYS A 28 -12.20 -29.45 15.93
N ALA A 29 -12.61 -29.87 17.13
CA ALA A 29 -12.18 -31.13 17.76
C ALA A 29 -12.96 -32.38 17.27
N ILE A 30 -14.17 -32.22 16.71
CA ILE A 30 -14.95 -33.35 16.18
C ILE A 30 -14.23 -33.94 14.96
N PRO A 31 -14.07 -35.26 14.76
CA PRO A 31 -13.44 -35.80 13.55
C PRO A 31 -14.19 -35.47 12.24
N ARG A 32 -13.47 -35.14 11.15
CA ARG A 32 -14.07 -34.72 9.86
C ARG A 32 -15.09 -35.73 9.32
N SER A 33 -14.87 -37.03 9.54
CA SER A 33 -15.70 -38.13 9.04
C SER A 33 -17.12 -38.18 9.62
N ILE A 34 -17.33 -37.62 10.82
CA ILE A 34 -18.62 -37.61 11.51
C ILE A 34 -19.25 -36.23 11.61
N ARG A 35 -18.53 -35.15 11.26
CA ARG A 35 -19.05 -33.78 11.31
C ARG A 35 -20.32 -33.58 10.50
N GLY A 36 -20.41 -34.09 9.28
CA GLY A 36 -21.58 -33.86 8.41
C GLY A 36 -22.89 -34.41 8.99
N SER A 37 -22.86 -35.62 9.54
CA SER A 37 -24.02 -36.23 10.20
C SER A 37 -24.32 -35.57 11.55
N SER A 38 -23.31 -35.16 12.30
CA SER A 38 -23.49 -34.40 13.55
C SER A 38 -24.06 -32.99 13.33
N ILE A 39 -23.66 -32.29 12.26
CA ILE A 39 -24.21 -30.99 11.82
C ILE A 39 -25.72 -31.14 11.57
N ALA A 40 -26.11 -32.12 10.75
CA ALA A 40 -27.52 -32.33 10.42
C ALA A 40 -28.37 -32.62 11.67
N VAL A 41 -27.86 -33.41 12.61
CA VAL A 41 -28.59 -33.79 13.83
C VAL A 41 -28.62 -32.65 14.87
N LEU A 42 -27.51 -31.95 15.09
CA LEU A 42 -27.43 -30.87 16.10
C LEU A 42 -28.02 -29.55 15.63
N LEU A 43 -27.99 -29.28 14.31
CA LEU A 43 -28.35 -27.98 13.76
C LEU A 43 -29.71 -27.97 13.05
N ASN A 44 -30.36 -29.10 12.74
CA ASN A 44 -31.60 -29.09 11.93
C ASN A 44 -32.70 -28.12 12.43
N ASN A 45 -32.82 -27.87 13.74
CA ASN A 45 -33.81 -26.93 14.29
C ASN A 45 -33.26 -25.52 14.62
N ASP A 46 -31.94 -25.34 14.66
CA ASP A 46 -31.29 -24.08 15.07
C ASP A 46 -30.32 -23.52 14.00
N LEU A 47 -30.15 -24.18 12.84
CA LEU A 47 -29.20 -23.82 11.77
C LEU A 47 -29.42 -22.41 11.26
N GLU A 48 -30.66 -22.03 10.97
CA GLU A 48 -30.99 -20.67 10.51
C GLU A 48 -30.70 -19.61 11.58
N LYS A 49 -30.88 -19.95 12.86
CA LYS A 49 -30.55 -19.04 13.97
C LYS A 49 -29.04 -18.88 14.11
N ILE A 50 -28.27 -19.96 13.91
CA ILE A 50 -26.81 -19.96 13.97
C ILE A 50 -26.23 -19.24 12.75
N LYS A 51 -26.77 -19.45 11.54
CA LYS A 51 -26.45 -18.66 10.34
C LYS A 51 -26.71 -17.18 10.61
N ARG A 52 -27.89 -16.83 11.14
CA ARG A 52 -28.24 -15.45 11.48
C ARG A 52 -27.27 -14.87 12.51
N PHE A 53 -26.92 -15.63 13.54
CA PHE A 53 -26.00 -15.19 14.58
C PHE A 53 -24.60 -14.95 14.02
N ALA A 54 -24.01 -15.92 13.33
CA ALA A 54 -22.71 -15.76 12.66
C ALA A 54 -22.70 -14.55 11.71
N ARG A 55 -23.78 -14.32 10.94
CA ARG A 55 -23.92 -13.12 10.10
C ARG A 55 -23.92 -11.82 10.91
N HIS A 56 -24.57 -11.79 12.07
CA HIS A 56 -24.60 -10.60 12.93
C HIS A 56 -23.23 -10.30 13.53
N LEU A 57 -22.49 -11.36 13.92
CA LEU A 57 -21.11 -11.25 14.38
C LEU A 57 -20.20 -10.69 13.28
N ILE A 58 -20.25 -11.29 12.09
CA ILE A 58 -19.42 -10.89 10.94
C ILE A 58 -19.70 -9.45 10.53
N LYS A 59 -20.98 -9.03 10.48
CA LYS A 59 -21.36 -7.65 10.16
C LYS A 59 -20.90 -6.63 11.22
N GLY A 60 -20.40 -7.09 12.37
CA GLY A 60 -19.97 -6.21 13.47
C GLY A 60 -21.12 -5.41 14.04
N LYS A 61 -22.32 -6.00 14.17
CA LYS A 61 -23.42 -5.35 14.92
C LYS A 61 -23.12 -5.24 16.41
N VAL A 62 -22.15 -6.01 16.90
CA VAL A 62 -21.67 -6.03 18.28
C VAL A 62 -20.15 -5.93 18.21
N GLN A 63 -19.55 -5.09 19.06
CA GLN A 63 -18.09 -4.97 19.13
C GLN A 63 -17.54 -6.17 19.91
N LEU A 64 -16.89 -7.09 19.20
CA LEU A 64 -16.37 -8.32 19.78
C LEU A 64 -14.89 -8.48 19.46
N ASN A 65 -14.22 -9.29 20.27
CA ASN A 65 -12.82 -9.67 20.05
C ASN A 65 -12.62 -10.30 18.66
N GLY A 66 -11.58 -9.88 17.94
CA GLY A 66 -11.21 -10.38 16.61
C GLY A 66 -11.09 -11.90 16.52
N ALA A 67 -10.65 -12.57 17.59
CA ALA A 67 -10.57 -14.02 17.64
C ALA A 67 -11.95 -14.68 17.47
N ILE A 68 -12.98 -14.12 18.14
CA ILE A 68 -14.36 -14.62 18.07
C ILE A 68 -14.92 -14.39 16.66
N VAL A 69 -14.64 -13.23 16.07
CA VAL A 69 -15.07 -12.90 14.71
C VAL A 69 -14.40 -13.82 13.68
N ASN A 70 -13.10 -14.07 13.82
CA ASN A 70 -12.35 -15.02 12.98
C ASN A 70 -12.90 -16.44 13.09
N ASP A 71 -13.22 -16.91 14.31
CA ASP A 71 -13.82 -18.23 14.49
C ASP A 71 -15.21 -18.31 13.87
N ALA A 72 -16.00 -17.23 13.93
CA ALA A 72 -17.29 -17.15 13.24
C ALA A 72 -17.13 -17.19 11.71
N ILE A 73 -16.14 -16.50 11.14
CA ILE A 73 -15.84 -16.53 9.69
C ILE A 73 -15.42 -17.95 9.28
N VAL A 74 -14.48 -18.57 10.00
CA VAL A 74 -14.00 -19.93 9.71
C VAL A 74 -15.13 -20.94 9.83
N PHE A 75 -15.99 -20.78 10.84
CA PHE A 75 -17.17 -21.62 11.01
C PHE A 75 -18.15 -21.46 9.84
N TYR A 76 -18.45 -20.22 9.45
CA TYR A 76 -19.34 -19.95 8.32
C TYR A 76 -18.83 -20.58 7.02
N LEU A 77 -17.54 -20.39 6.74
CA LEU A 77 -16.91 -20.89 5.52
C LEU A 77 -16.78 -22.41 5.44
N LYS A 78 -16.52 -23.07 6.56
CA LYS A 78 -16.31 -24.53 6.56
C LYS A 78 -17.60 -25.32 6.65
N TYR A 79 -18.65 -24.75 7.25
CA TYR A 79 -19.79 -25.55 7.69
C TYR A 79 -21.15 -24.99 7.28
N LEU A 80 -21.26 -23.69 6.94
CA LEU A 80 -22.55 -23.09 6.61
C LEU A 80 -22.73 -22.84 5.11
N THR A 81 -21.65 -22.66 4.35
CA THR A 81 -21.67 -22.48 2.88
C THR A 81 -22.05 -23.76 2.13
N ALA A 82 -21.71 -24.94 2.65
CA ALA A 82 -22.05 -26.24 2.04
C ALA A 82 -23.55 -26.57 2.04
N ALA A 83 -24.37 -25.80 2.76
CA ALA A 83 -25.79 -26.08 2.97
C ALA A 83 -26.74 -25.17 2.17
N ASP A 84 -26.25 -24.09 1.55
CA ASP A 84 -27.14 -23.07 0.95
C ASP A 84 -26.37 -22.17 -0.05
N GLU A 85 -26.45 -22.50 -1.35
CA GLU A 85 -25.81 -21.73 -2.43
C GLU A 85 -26.31 -20.27 -2.53
N ARG A 86 -27.50 -19.97 -1.97
CA ARG A 86 -28.12 -18.64 -2.06
C ARG A 86 -27.55 -17.61 -1.09
N HIS A 87 -26.69 -18.01 -0.15
CA HIS A 87 -26.18 -17.15 0.91
C HIS A 87 -24.66 -17.27 1.09
N SER A 88 -23.93 -17.05 0.00
CA SER A 88 -22.46 -16.95 0.02
C SER A 88 -22.00 -15.88 1.02
N LEU A 89 -20.80 -16.06 1.59
CA LEU A 89 -20.19 -15.08 2.51
C LEU A 89 -20.15 -13.68 1.87
N GLU A 90 -19.96 -13.63 0.55
CA GLU A 90 -20.00 -12.45 -0.30
C GLU A 90 -21.29 -11.61 -0.18
N SER A 91 -22.45 -12.24 0.02
CA SER A 91 -23.73 -11.53 0.22
C SER A 91 -23.82 -10.79 1.57
N ILE A 92 -22.92 -11.10 2.50
CA ILE A 92 -22.89 -10.54 3.86
C ILE A 92 -21.87 -9.41 3.96
N ILE A 93 -20.78 -9.51 3.18
CA ILE A 93 -19.67 -8.57 3.23
C ILE A 93 -20.01 -7.35 2.39
N ASP A 94 -20.19 -6.23 3.07
CA ASP A 94 -20.24 -4.89 2.51
C ASP A 94 -19.08 -4.04 3.04
N TRP A 95 -18.94 -2.81 2.53
CA TRP A 95 -17.88 -1.89 2.94
C TRP A 95 -17.86 -1.64 4.46
N LYS A 96 -19.04 -1.48 5.06
CA LYS A 96 -19.19 -1.28 6.51
C LYS A 96 -18.71 -2.49 7.30
N THR A 97 -19.02 -3.69 6.82
CA THR A 97 -18.58 -4.95 7.40
C THR A 97 -17.06 -5.04 7.37
N LEU A 98 -16.41 -4.69 6.26
CA LEU A 98 -14.94 -4.69 6.19
C LEU A 98 -14.28 -3.69 7.13
N ARG A 99 -14.82 -2.47 7.24
CA ARG A 99 -14.37 -1.49 8.24
C ARG A 99 -14.45 -2.08 9.66
N ASN A 100 -15.51 -2.81 9.97
CA ASN A 100 -15.68 -3.46 11.28
C ASN A 100 -14.69 -4.62 11.49
N LEU A 101 -14.48 -5.45 10.47
CA LEU A 101 -13.50 -6.54 10.52
C LEU A 101 -12.08 -6.01 10.71
N GLN A 102 -11.73 -4.89 10.07
CA GLN A 102 -10.46 -4.22 10.27
C GLN A 102 -10.29 -3.70 11.71
N LYS A 103 -11.31 -3.04 12.25
CA LYS A 103 -11.29 -2.51 13.63
C LYS A 103 -11.15 -3.60 14.70
N THR A 104 -11.64 -4.79 14.41
CA THR A 104 -11.56 -5.94 15.32
C THR A 104 -10.28 -6.75 15.11
N GLU A 105 -9.36 -6.32 14.24
CA GLU A 105 -8.13 -7.05 13.88
C GLU A 105 -8.40 -8.48 13.35
N ALA A 106 -9.59 -8.69 12.76
CA ALA A 106 -9.92 -9.95 12.10
C ALA A 106 -9.06 -10.15 10.84
N SER A 107 -8.83 -11.41 10.45
CA SER A 107 -8.03 -11.75 9.28
C SER A 107 -8.78 -11.39 7.99
N LEU A 108 -8.48 -10.21 7.45
CA LEU A 108 -9.07 -9.71 6.21
C LEU A 108 -8.58 -10.49 4.98
N GLU A 109 -7.41 -11.10 5.01
CA GLU A 109 -6.84 -11.82 3.85
C GLU A 109 -7.74 -12.97 3.39
N VAL A 110 -8.23 -13.78 4.33
CA VAL A 110 -9.13 -14.90 4.05
C VAL A 110 -10.45 -14.39 3.46
N VAL A 111 -10.93 -13.25 3.96
CA VAL A 111 -12.18 -12.65 3.51
C VAL A 111 -12.04 -12.11 2.08
N LEU A 112 -10.98 -11.35 1.81
CA LEU A 112 -10.73 -10.73 0.50
C LEU A 112 -10.47 -11.75 -0.60
N GLN A 113 -9.81 -12.88 -0.30
CA GLN A 113 -9.58 -13.96 -1.27
C GLN A 113 -10.85 -14.67 -1.74
N LEU A 114 -11.96 -14.51 -1.02
CA LEU A 114 -13.23 -15.18 -1.33
C LEU A 114 -14.23 -14.27 -2.05
N LEU A 115 -13.91 -12.99 -2.21
CA LEU A 115 -14.77 -12.04 -2.90
C LEU A 115 -14.54 -12.15 -4.41
N SER A 116 -15.62 -12.07 -5.19
CA SER A 116 -15.50 -11.88 -6.64
C SER A 116 -14.90 -10.52 -6.96
N ILE A 117 -14.40 -10.38 -8.18
CA ILE A 117 -13.93 -9.11 -8.73
C ILE A 117 -15.07 -8.09 -8.70
N GLU A 118 -16.28 -8.48 -9.08
CA GLU A 118 -17.47 -7.64 -9.07
C GLU A 118 -17.76 -7.07 -7.69
N LYS A 119 -17.66 -7.90 -6.65
CA LYS A 119 -17.89 -7.46 -5.28
C LYS A 119 -16.79 -6.53 -4.79
N ILE A 120 -15.53 -6.78 -5.14
CA ILE A 120 -14.42 -5.86 -4.82
C ILE A 120 -14.65 -4.49 -5.49
N LEU A 121 -15.10 -4.47 -6.75
CA LEU A 121 -15.41 -3.22 -7.45
C LEU A 121 -16.58 -2.47 -6.80
N GLU A 122 -17.66 -3.16 -6.39
CA GLU A 122 -18.77 -2.54 -5.65
C GLU A 122 -18.30 -1.89 -4.34
N MET A 123 -17.38 -2.55 -3.62
CA MET A 123 -16.81 -2.02 -2.38
C MET A 123 -15.93 -0.80 -2.62
N LEU A 124 -15.08 -0.83 -3.64
CA LEU A 124 -14.24 0.30 -4.02
C LEU A 124 -15.07 1.47 -4.53
N GLN A 125 -16.14 1.21 -5.28
CA GLN A 125 -17.12 2.23 -5.68
C GLN A 125 -17.76 2.88 -4.46
N SER A 126 -18.14 2.09 -3.45
CA SER A 126 -18.71 2.61 -2.20
C SER A 126 -17.71 3.51 -1.47
N CYS A 127 -16.43 3.13 -1.43
CA CYS A 127 -15.36 3.97 -0.87
C CYS A 127 -15.15 5.26 -1.69
N ALA A 128 -15.18 5.17 -3.02
CA ALA A 128 -15.02 6.33 -3.90
C ALA A 128 -16.19 7.33 -3.76
N GLN A 129 -17.38 6.85 -3.41
CA GLN A 129 -18.54 7.69 -3.13
C GLN A 129 -18.50 8.37 -1.75
N ASP A 130 -17.72 7.86 -0.80
CA ASP A 130 -17.52 8.48 0.51
C ASP A 130 -16.82 9.83 0.35
N ASP A 131 -17.29 10.89 1.01
CA ASP A 131 -16.74 12.24 0.86
C ASP A 131 -15.39 12.42 1.58
N ALA A 132 -15.14 11.61 2.61
CA ALA A 132 -13.94 11.70 3.44
C ALA A 132 -13.39 10.30 3.78
N PRO A 133 -12.70 9.63 2.84
CA PRO A 133 -12.06 8.34 3.11
C PRO A 133 -11.05 8.47 4.25
N THR A 134 -11.18 7.59 5.24
CA THR A 134 -10.31 7.54 6.41
C THR A 134 -9.00 6.81 6.10
N GLU A 135 -8.01 6.94 6.97
CA GLU A 135 -6.77 6.15 6.87
C GLU A 135 -7.03 4.64 6.85
N GLY A 136 -7.99 4.18 7.65
CA GLY A 136 -8.40 2.77 7.67
C GLY A 136 -8.93 2.30 6.31
N ASP A 137 -9.64 3.18 5.59
CA ASP A 137 -10.16 2.90 4.25
C ASP A 137 -9.05 2.71 3.24
N LEU A 138 -8.02 3.55 3.29
CA LEU A 138 -6.86 3.41 2.42
C LEU A 138 -6.14 2.08 2.65
N VAL A 139 -6.02 1.61 3.89
CA VAL A 139 -5.47 0.28 4.17
C VAL A 139 -6.32 -0.84 3.56
N LEU A 140 -7.65 -0.69 3.54
CA LEU A 140 -8.52 -1.67 2.86
C LEU A 140 -8.34 -1.62 1.35
N VAL A 141 -8.30 -0.43 0.76
CA VAL A 141 -8.03 -0.23 -0.67
C VAL A 141 -6.69 -0.85 -1.06
N GLU A 142 -5.63 -0.62 -0.27
CA GLU A 142 -4.31 -1.23 -0.43
C GLU A 142 -4.40 -2.77 -0.51
N LYS A 143 -5.12 -3.38 0.42
CA LYS A 143 -5.26 -4.85 0.51
C LYS A 143 -6.14 -5.44 -0.59
N MET A 144 -7.10 -4.67 -1.10
CA MET A 144 -7.99 -5.11 -2.19
C MET A 144 -7.31 -5.10 -3.55
N MET A 145 -6.32 -4.21 -3.75
CA MET A 145 -5.59 -4.14 -5.01
C MET A 145 -4.79 -5.44 -5.25
N SER A 146 -5.25 -6.22 -6.21
CA SER A 146 -4.64 -7.49 -6.59
C SER A 146 -4.49 -7.62 -8.10
N PRO A 147 -3.56 -8.47 -8.59
CA PRO A 147 -3.40 -8.70 -10.03
C PRO A 147 -4.66 -9.19 -10.74
N GLY A 148 -5.61 -9.79 -10.03
CA GLY A 148 -6.90 -10.21 -10.60
C GLY A 148 -7.76 -9.04 -11.11
N LEU A 149 -7.51 -7.82 -10.61
CA LEU A 149 -8.23 -6.63 -11.04
C LEU A 149 -7.73 -6.03 -12.36
N LYS A 150 -6.67 -6.61 -12.97
CA LYS A 150 -6.12 -6.12 -14.25
C LYS A 150 -7.14 -6.13 -15.38
N GLU A 151 -8.05 -7.11 -15.41
CA GLU A 151 -9.09 -7.21 -16.44
C GLU A 151 -10.15 -6.10 -16.32
N ARG A 152 -10.22 -5.42 -15.17
CA ARG A 152 -11.15 -4.34 -14.86
C ARG A 152 -10.41 -3.04 -14.56
N SER A 153 -9.28 -2.84 -15.22
CA SER A 153 -8.37 -1.73 -14.98
C SER A 153 -9.04 -0.36 -15.13
N TYR A 154 -9.90 -0.17 -16.13
CA TYR A 154 -10.60 1.10 -16.34
C TYR A 154 -11.51 1.48 -15.16
N ASP A 155 -12.29 0.54 -14.63
CA ASP A 155 -13.13 0.77 -13.45
C ASP A 155 -12.25 1.14 -12.23
N MET A 156 -11.14 0.41 -12.07
CA MET A 156 -10.17 0.68 -11.01
C MET A 156 -9.55 2.06 -11.12
N LEU A 157 -9.20 2.52 -12.32
CA LEU A 157 -8.65 3.86 -12.53
C LEU A 157 -9.64 4.94 -12.07
N VAL A 158 -10.93 4.79 -12.41
CA VAL A 158 -11.97 5.73 -12.01
C VAL A 158 -12.10 5.79 -10.48
N TYR A 159 -12.18 4.64 -9.83
CA TYR A 159 -12.33 4.58 -8.37
C TYR A 159 -11.07 5.09 -7.64
N LEU A 160 -9.88 4.68 -8.08
CA LEU A 160 -8.62 5.14 -7.49
C LEU A 160 -8.43 6.65 -7.64
N THR A 161 -8.76 7.21 -8.80
CA THR A 161 -8.68 8.67 -9.02
C THR A 161 -9.55 9.40 -8.01
N SER A 162 -10.82 8.99 -7.88
CA SER A 162 -11.76 9.62 -6.93
C SER A 162 -11.32 9.47 -5.47
N ILE A 163 -10.85 8.28 -5.07
CA ILE A 163 -10.34 8.05 -3.71
C ILE A 163 -9.10 8.92 -3.44
N PHE A 164 -8.17 8.99 -4.40
CA PHE A 164 -6.91 9.71 -4.22
C PHE A 164 -7.12 11.22 -4.13
N GLU A 165 -8.03 11.77 -4.94
CA GLU A 165 -8.42 13.18 -4.88
C GLU A 165 -9.00 13.56 -3.51
N LYS A 166 -9.82 12.68 -2.92
CA LYS A 166 -10.45 12.92 -1.61
C LYS A 166 -9.51 12.67 -0.43
N ALA A 167 -8.47 11.85 -0.62
CA ALA A 167 -7.53 11.44 0.43
C ALA A 167 -6.17 12.16 0.37
N THR A 168 -6.05 13.25 -0.38
CA THR A 168 -4.76 13.92 -0.70
C THR A 168 -3.87 14.24 0.50
N HIS A 169 -4.45 14.49 1.67
CA HIS A 169 -3.70 14.80 2.90
C HIS A 169 -3.31 13.57 3.74
N SER A 170 -3.69 12.36 3.34
CA SER A 170 -3.39 11.16 4.11
C SER A 170 -1.99 10.63 3.80
N PRO A 171 -1.17 10.31 4.82
CA PRO A 171 0.16 9.74 4.62
C PRO A 171 0.12 8.33 3.99
N LEU A 172 -0.94 7.56 4.26
CA LEU A 172 -1.10 6.21 3.71
C LEU A 172 -1.40 6.19 2.21
N LEU A 173 -1.73 7.34 1.62
CA LEU A 173 -2.04 7.45 0.21
C LEU A 173 -0.82 7.11 -0.67
N LEU A 174 0.39 7.46 -0.23
CA LEU A 174 1.63 7.15 -0.94
C LEU A 174 1.85 5.63 -1.05
N LYS A 175 1.50 4.90 0.01
CA LYS A 175 1.57 3.44 0.04
C LYS A 175 0.55 2.80 -0.91
N CYS A 176 -0.69 3.31 -0.92
CA CYS A 176 -1.70 2.90 -1.90
C CYS A 176 -1.24 3.15 -3.34
N ALA A 177 -0.69 4.33 -3.62
CA ALA A 177 -0.15 4.67 -4.94
C ALA A 177 0.97 3.71 -5.37
N ALA A 178 1.84 3.32 -4.42
CA ALA A 178 2.95 2.41 -4.72
C ALA A 178 2.45 1.00 -5.08
N VAL A 179 1.37 0.54 -4.45
CA VAL A 179 0.70 -0.72 -4.77
C VAL A 179 -0.04 -0.62 -6.11
N ALA A 180 -0.73 0.49 -6.39
CA ALA A 180 -1.40 0.72 -7.66
C ALA A 180 -0.44 0.61 -8.85
N LEU A 181 0.73 1.25 -8.77
CA LEU A 181 1.77 1.12 -9.80
C LEU A 181 2.23 -0.31 -10.01
N LYS A 182 2.43 -1.06 -8.92
CA LYS A 182 2.85 -2.47 -8.98
C LYS A 182 1.78 -3.36 -9.62
N VAL A 183 0.51 -3.17 -9.24
CA VAL A 183 -0.61 -4.01 -9.70
C VAL A 183 -0.97 -3.69 -11.14
N PHE A 184 -1.02 -2.43 -11.54
CA PHE A 184 -1.48 -2.01 -12.87
C PHE A 184 -0.35 -1.74 -13.87
N ALA A 185 0.90 -2.06 -13.51
CA ALA A 185 1.99 -2.11 -14.48
C ALA A 185 1.69 -3.11 -15.61
N GLN A 186 2.12 -2.75 -16.81
CA GLN A 186 1.92 -3.51 -18.05
C GLN A 186 0.45 -3.70 -18.40
N THR A 187 -0.39 -2.74 -18.06
CA THR A 187 -1.80 -2.68 -18.48
C THR A 187 -2.04 -1.44 -19.35
N GLU A 188 -3.19 -1.39 -20.01
CA GLU A 188 -3.54 -0.27 -20.91
C GLU A 188 -3.63 1.08 -20.17
N ILE A 189 -3.90 1.05 -18.85
CA ILE A 189 -4.00 2.24 -18.00
C ILE A 189 -2.68 2.60 -17.30
N GLU A 190 -1.57 1.89 -17.57
CA GLU A 190 -0.29 2.11 -16.87
C GLU A 190 0.09 3.60 -16.86
N ARG A 191 -0.06 4.27 -18.01
CA ARG A 191 0.26 5.69 -18.17
C ARG A 191 -0.61 6.56 -17.26
N ASP A 192 -1.91 6.32 -17.20
CA ASP A 192 -2.84 7.12 -16.39
C ASP A 192 -2.59 6.92 -14.89
N ILE A 193 -2.29 5.69 -14.46
CA ILE A 193 -1.90 5.40 -13.07
C ILE A 193 -0.60 6.10 -12.70
N VAL A 194 0.40 6.10 -13.60
CA VAL A 194 1.65 6.86 -13.38
C VAL A 194 1.39 8.35 -13.25
N VAL A 195 0.56 8.91 -14.13
CA VAL A 195 0.18 10.33 -14.07
C VAL A 195 -0.50 10.64 -12.74
N LEU A 196 -1.47 9.83 -12.31
CA LEU A 196 -2.16 9.99 -11.03
C LEU A 196 -1.17 9.96 -9.85
N CYS A 197 -0.30 8.95 -9.79
CA CYS A 197 0.65 8.77 -8.69
C CYS A 197 1.73 9.85 -8.63
N LEU A 198 2.25 10.29 -9.78
CA LEU A 198 3.27 11.34 -9.84
C LEU A 198 2.67 12.74 -9.61
N SER A 199 1.44 12.97 -10.08
CA SER A 199 0.71 14.21 -9.77
C SER A 199 0.47 14.32 -8.27
N LEU A 200 0.09 13.22 -7.61
CA LEU A 200 0.00 13.17 -6.16
C LEU A 200 1.33 13.56 -5.49
N LEU A 201 2.45 12.96 -5.88
CA LEU A 201 3.77 13.30 -5.33
C LEU A 201 4.17 14.77 -5.55
N SER A 202 3.71 15.37 -6.66
CA SER A 202 4.04 16.75 -6.98
C SER A 202 3.38 17.75 -6.02
N ILE A 203 2.15 17.45 -5.59
CA ILE A 203 1.38 18.28 -4.66
C ILE A 203 1.60 17.91 -3.19
N TYR A 204 2.13 16.70 -2.92
CA TYR A 204 2.30 16.21 -1.56
C TYR A 204 3.36 17.00 -0.80
N ASP A 205 2.97 17.76 0.22
CA ASP A 205 3.92 18.49 1.06
C ASP A 205 4.67 17.52 1.96
N VAL A 206 5.96 17.35 1.65
CA VAL A 206 6.83 16.41 2.37
C VAL A 206 7.26 17.08 3.67
N THR A 207 6.84 16.53 4.79
CA THR A 207 7.35 16.97 6.10
C THR A 207 8.78 16.45 6.25
N GLU A 208 9.77 17.35 6.21
CA GLU A 208 11.21 16.99 6.26
C GLU A 208 11.68 16.35 7.58
N SER A 209 10.75 16.08 8.51
CA SER A 209 10.95 15.44 9.81
C SER A 209 10.10 14.17 10.01
N ASN A 210 9.31 13.72 9.04
CA ASN A 210 8.50 12.51 9.18
C ASN A 210 9.15 11.31 8.46
N PHE A 211 9.61 10.33 9.25
CA PHE A 211 10.24 9.12 8.72
C PHE A 211 9.32 8.29 7.82
N HIS A 212 8.07 8.08 8.22
CA HIS A 212 7.12 7.23 7.50
C HIS A 212 6.74 7.83 6.14
N GLU A 213 6.48 9.13 6.08
CA GLU A 213 6.21 9.83 4.81
C GLU A 213 7.39 9.71 3.84
N LEU A 214 8.63 9.89 4.32
CA LEU A 214 9.83 9.79 3.49
C LEU A 214 10.04 8.36 2.97
N ARG A 215 9.81 7.37 3.83
CA ARG A 215 9.89 5.94 3.46
C ARG A 215 8.84 5.58 2.40
N ASP A 216 7.61 6.06 2.56
CA ASP A 216 6.53 5.77 1.61
C ASP A 216 6.74 6.50 0.28
N MET A 217 7.27 7.73 0.31
CA MET A 217 7.72 8.45 -0.89
C MET A 217 8.83 7.67 -1.63
N GLN A 218 9.81 7.13 -0.91
CA GLN A 218 10.85 6.28 -1.49
C GLN A 218 10.28 5.00 -2.10
N SER A 219 9.30 4.36 -1.42
CA SER A 219 8.60 3.18 -1.92
C SER A 219 7.84 3.47 -3.22
N LEU A 220 7.13 4.59 -3.28
CA LEU A 220 6.40 5.01 -4.48
C LEU A 220 7.33 5.28 -5.67
N LEU A 221 8.42 6.03 -5.45
CA LEU A 221 9.44 6.26 -6.49
C LEU A 221 10.10 4.95 -6.95
N TYR A 222 10.34 4.01 -6.02
CA TYR A 222 10.87 2.70 -6.35
C TYR A 222 9.90 1.92 -7.24
N SER A 223 8.62 1.89 -6.89
CA SER A 223 7.58 1.25 -7.71
C SER A 223 7.49 1.87 -9.10
N ALA A 224 7.57 3.20 -9.22
CA ALA A 224 7.57 3.87 -10.52
C ALA A 224 8.76 3.46 -11.40
N ILE A 225 9.97 3.43 -10.82
CA ILE A 225 11.19 3.00 -11.55
C ILE A 225 11.10 1.53 -11.94
N HIS A 226 10.64 0.66 -11.06
CA HIS A 226 10.72 -0.77 -11.29
C HIS A 226 9.60 -1.30 -12.18
N TYR A 227 8.38 -0.82 -11.98
CA TYR A 227 7.19 -1.37 -12.62
C TYR A 227 6.66 -0.53 -13.79
N ALA A 228 6.96 0.78 -13.83
CA ALA A 228 6.36 1.70 -14.82
C ALA A 228 7.39 2.64 -15.48
N HIS A 229 8.62 2.14 -15.70
CA HIS A 229 9.72 2.92 -16.29
C HIS A 229 9.44 3.42 -17.70
N SER A 230 8.71 2.64 -18.52
CA SER A 230 8.28 3.00 -19.86
C SER A 230 7.37 4.23 -19.86
N ALA A 231 6.33 4.22 -19.03
CA ALA A 231 5.37 5.32 -18.94
C ALA A 231 5.97 6.58 -18.30
N THR A 232 6.87 6.43 -17.32
CA THR A 232 7.48 7.56 -16.60
C THR A 232 8.32 8.47 -17.52
N ASN A 233 8.96 7.91 -18.55
CA ASN A 233 9.95 8.63 -19.36
C ASN A 233 9.36 9.53 -20.47
N ASN A 234 8.12 9.32 -20.89
CA ASN A 234 7.57 10.02 -22.06
C ASN A 234 7.03 11.41 -21.71
N ASP A 235 6.11 11.52 -20.74
CA ASP A 235 5.46 12.81 -20.41
C ASP A 235 5.67 13.26 -18.96
N GLN A 236 6.04 12.34 -18.08
CA GLN A 236 6.12 12.60 -16.63
C GLN A 236 7.56 12.72 -16.12
N CYS A 237 8.52 12.74 -17.04
CA CYS A 237 9.95 12.67 -16.73
C CYS A 237 10.43 13.86 -15.87
N ALA A 238 9.89 15.06 -16.14
CA ALA A 238 10.18 16.27 -15.37
C ALA A 238 9.56 16.22 -13.96
N VAL A 239 8.30 15.78 -13.84
CA VAL A 239 7.60 15.62 -12.55
C VAL A 239 8.32 14.58 -11.71
N PHE A 240 8.68 13.44 -12.30
CA PHE A 240 9.46 12.40 -11.64
C PHE A 240 10.81 12.93 -11.15
N ALA A 241 11.57 13.63 -11.99
CA ALA A 241 12.85 14.22 -11.59
C ALA A 241 12.69 15.21 -10.43
N HIS A 242 11.65 16.04 -10.47
CA HIS A 242 11.33 16.98 -9.40
C HIS A 242 11.00 16.25 -8.09
N SER A 243 10.13 15.23 -8.11
CA SER A 243 9.80 14.43 -6.94
C SER A 243 11.01 13.67 -6.39
N PHE A 244 11.89 13.17 -7.25
CA PHE A 244 13.13 12.51 -6.84
C PHE A 244 14.09 13.48 -6.14
N VAL A 245 14.25 14.69 -6.67
CA VAL A 245 15.03 15.77 -6.04
C VAL A 245 14.42 16.15 -4.68
N LYS A 246 13.10 16.30 -4.60
CA LYS A 246 12.37 16.61 -3.36
C LYS A 246 12.65 15.56 -2.29
N MET A 247 12.54 14.27 -2.65
CA MET A 247 12.85 13.15 -1.75
C MET A 247 14.31 13.20 -1.26
N LEU A 248 15.28 13.36 -2.16
CA LEU A 248 16.70 13.40 -1.77
C LEU A 248 17.01 14.57 -0.82
N LYS A 249 16.45 15.75 -1.08
CA LYS A 249 16.61 16.92 -0.20
C LYS A 249 15.99 16.71 1.16
N ALA A 250 14.81 16.12 1.22
CA ALA A 250 14.14 15.85 2.48
C ALA A 250 14.90 14.79 3.31
N VAL A 251 15.45 13.74 2.68
CA VAL A 251 16.34 12.78 3.35
C VAL A 251 17.63 13.44 3.84
N GLN A 252 18.25 14.31 3.03
CA GLN A 252 19.41 15.11 3.46
C GLN A 252 19.09 15.95 4.70
N HIS A 253 17.92 16.61 4.70
CA HIS A 253 17.47 17.43 5.81
C HIS A 253 17.23 16.58 7.06
N PHE A 254 16.50 15.47 6.95
CA PHE A 254 16.18 14.54 8.03
C PHE A 254 17.46 13.99 8.71
N ALA A 255 18.42 13.54 7.90
CA ALA A 255 19.70 13.02 8.39
C ALA A 255 20.56 14.11 9.04
N HIS A 256 20.60 15.31 8.44
CA HIS A 256 21.44 16.41 8.96
C HIS A 256 20.95 16.94 10.31
N HIS A 257 19.63 17.07 10.46
CA HIS A 257 19.01 17.58 11.69
C HIS A 257 18.76 16.50 12.74
N LYS A 258 19.10 15.24 12.44
CA LYS A 258 18.85 14.08 13.31
C LYS A 258 17.38 14.01 13.75
N SER A 259 16.48 14.16 12.78
CA SER A 259 15.03 14.22 13.02
C SER A 259 14.40 12.89 13.46
N GLY A 260 15.18 11.81 13.53
CA GLY A 260 14.74 10.48 13.98
C GLY A 260 15.88 9.68 14.63
N THR A 261 15.63 8.40 14.87
CA THR A 261 16.61 7.45 15.40
C THR A 261 17.73 7.17 14.40
N ALA A 262 18.86 6.62 14.88
CA ALA A 262 19.97 6.23 14.00
C ALA A 262 19.53 5.20 12.94
N ASP A 263 18.71 4.21 13.33
CA ASP A 263 18.22 3.18 12.42
C ASP A 263 17.31 3.76 11.33
N GLU A 264 16.44 4.70 11.67
CA GLU A 264 15.57 5.39 10.70
C GLU A 264 16.38 6.23 9.70
N ILE A 265 17.40 6.93 10.19
CA ILE A 265 18.30 7.72 9.33
C ILE A 265 19.04 6.78 8.36
N ASP A 266 19.59 5.68 8.85
CA ASP A 266 20.30 4.69 8.03
C ASP A 266 19.37 4.02 7.01
N GLU A 267 18.13 3.70 7.38
CA GLU A 267 17.12 3.14 6.47
C GLU A 267 16.82 4.11 5.33
N LEU A 268 16.57 5.40 5.63
CA LEU A 268 16.28 6.41 4.60
C LEU A 268 17.49 6.66 3.68
N ILE A 269 18.70 6.71 4.22
CA ILE A 269 19.92 6.86 3.41
C ILE A 269 20.11 5.62 2.52
N HIS A 270 19.90 4.42 3.06
CA HIS A 270 19.98 3.19 2.30
C HIS A 270 18.93 3.16 1.18
N GLY A 271 17.69 3.59 1.46
CA GLY A 271 16.61 3.72 0.49
C GLY A 271 16.99 4.68 -0.66
N ALA A 272 17.54 5.85 -0.35
CA ALA A 272 18.03 6.81 -1.34
C ALA A 272 19.17 6.22 -2.21
N ASN A 273 20.10 5.49 -1.58
CA ASN A 273 21.19 4.80 -2.27
C ASN A 273 20.72 3.67 -3.18
N ARG A 274 19.66 2.95 -2.77
CA ARG A 274 19.02 1.89 -3.54
C ARG A 274 18.28 2.48 -4.74
N LEU A 275 17.46 3.52 -4.55
CA LEU A 275 16.77 4.21 -5.63
C LEU A 275 17.75 4.73 -6.70
N SER A 276 18.81 5.38 -6.25
CA SER A 276 19.87 5.89 -7.14
C SER A 276 20.57 4.76 -7.89
N HIS A 277 20.76 3.60 -7.25
CA HIS A 277 21.30 2.42 -7.91
C HIS A 277 20.35 1.86 -8.96
N THR A 278 19.07 1.67 -8.64
CA THR A 278 18.07 1.12 -9.57
C THR A 278 17.90 2.04 -10.78
N LEU A 279 17.81 3.35 -10.54
CA LEU A 279 17.73 4.35 -11.61
C LEU A 279 18.97 4.30 -12.51
N ALA A 280 20.15 4.09 -11.90
CA ALA A 280 21.40 4.13 -12.63
C ALA A 280 21.80 2.85 -13.37
N TYR A 281 21.51 1.69 -12.79
CA TYR A 281 21.99 0.41 -13.32
C TYR A 281 20.88 -0.40 -13.98
N SER A 282 19.69 -0.44 -13.38
CA SER A 282 18.60 -1.29 -13.88
C SER A 282 17.87 -0.68 -15.07
N HIS A 283 17.74 0.65 -15.13
CA HIS A 283 16.95 1.34 -16.16
C HIS A 283 17.70 2.52 -16.81
N LYS A 284 19.02 2.39 -16.96
CA LYS A 284 19.93 3.44 -17.48
C LYS A 284 19.45 4.06 -18.80
N SER A 285 19.01 3.24 -19.75
CA SER A 285 18.54 3.70 -21.07
C SER A 285 17.34 4.63 -20.99
N TYR A 286 16.50 4.48 -19.96
CA TYR A 286 15.31 5.29 -19.75
C TYR A 286 15.64 6.60 -19.02
N TYR A 287 16.40 6.53 -17.92
CA TYR A 287 16.55 7.67 -17.02
C TYR A 287 17.80 8.54 -17.24
N ASN A 288 18.72 8.18 -18.16
CA ASN A 288 19.96 8.94 -18.36
C ASN A 288 19.72 10.46 -18.57
N ARG A 289 18.64 10.82 -19.27
CA ARG A 289 18.31 12.22 -19.59
C ARG A 289 17.95 13.08 -18.38
N VAL A 290 17.46 12.50 -17.28
CA VAL A 290 17.07 13.27 -16.08
C VAL A 290 18.17 13.37 -15.03
N ILE A 291 19.22 12.56 -15.14
CA ILE A 291 20.26 12.47 -14.11
C ILE A 291 21.00 13.78 -13.93
N GLY A 292 21.35 14.45 -15.03
CA GLY A 292 21.97 15.78 -14.97
C GLY A 292 21.11 16.79 -14.22
N SER A 293 19.79 16.76 -14.44
CA SER A 293 18.82 17.62 -13.73
C SER A 293 18.70 17.24 -12.25
N ILE A 294 18.67 15.96 -11.91
CA ILE A 294 18.61 15.53 -10.50
C ILE A 294 19.88 15.98 -9.77
N LEU A 295 21.05 15.68 -10.34
CA LEU A 295 22.35 16.03 -9.76
C LEU A 295 22.49 17.53 -9.55
N SER A 296 22.09 18.36 -10.51
CA SER A 296 22.23 19.81 -10.39
C SER A 296 21.54 20.38 -9.15
N HIS A 297 20.47 19.74 -8.66
CA HIS A 297 19.70 20.25 -7.54
C HIS A 297 20.08 19.67 -6.17
N VAL A 298 20.82 18.55 -6.10
CA VAL A 298 21.10 17.82 -4.84
C VAL A 298 22.56 17.85 -4.39
N VAL A 299 23.45 18.39 -5.23
CA VAL A 299 24.90 18.44 -5.00
C VAL A 299 25.29 19.33 -3.81
N SER A 300 24.41 20.23 -3.37
CA SER A 300 24.77 21.24 -2.36
C SER A 300 24.92 20.73 -0.92
N ARG A 301 24.38 19.55 -0.60
CA ARG A 301 24.46 18.92 0.74
C ARG A 301 24.68 17.40 0.64
N TYR A 302 25.68 17.01 -0.13
CA TYR A 302 25.89 15.62 -0.55
C TYR A 302 26.35 14.65 0.55
N ASP A 303 26.91 15.12 1.67
CA ASP A 303 27.61 14.25 2.65
C ASP A 303 26.71 13.11 3.19
N SER A 304 25.44 13.40 3.52
CA SER A 304 24.50 12.41 4.04
C SER A 304 24.01 11.39 3.01
N ILE A 305 24.11 11.70 1.70
CA ILE A 305 23.67 10.82 0.60
C ILE A 305 24.78 10.64 -0.45
N GLN A 306 26.04 10.65 0.00
CA GLN A 306 27.20 10.73 -0.88
C GLN A 306 27.23 9.56 -1.87
N VAL A 307 26.91 8.36 -1.40
CA VAL A 307 26.87 7.14 -2.22
C VAL A 307 25.80 7.24 -3.32
N ALA A 308 24.62 7.81 -3.02
CA ALA A 308 23.55 8.01 -3.99
C ALA A 308 24.02 8.94 -5.13
N ILE A 309 24.63 10.08 -4.77
CA ILE A 309 25.17 11.05 -5.73
C ILE A 309 26.29 10.43 -6.56
N PHE A 310 27.13 9.58 -5.95
CA PHE A 310 28.21 8.89 -6.66
C PHE A 310 27.65 7.92 -7.72
N LYS A 311 26.62 7.15 -7.37
CA LYS A 311 25.96 6.24 -8.31
C LYS A 311 25.29 6.97 -9.47
N LEU A 312 24.59 8.08 -9.19
CA LEU A 312 23.97 8.91 -10.22
C LEU A 312 25.02 9.53 -11.16
N HIS A 313 26.10 10.08 -10.60
CA HIS A 313 27.16 10.69 -11.40
C HIS A 313 27.91 9.68 -12.28
N ALA A 314 28.11 8.45 -11.82
CA ALA A 314 28.86 7.42 -12.55
C ALA A 314 28.28 7.09 -13.93
N ILE A 315 27.01 7.37 -14.16
CA ILE A 315 26.32 7.10 -15.43
C ILE A 315 25.86 8.35 -16.17
N ASN A 316 26.07 9.53 -15.59
CA ASN A 316 25.79 10.80 -16.24
C ASN A 316 26.70 10.93 -17.47
N ASP A 317 26.13 11.34 -18.61
CA ASP A 317 26.96 11.49 -19.80
C ASP A 317 27.99 12.63 -19.65
N THR A 318 29.06 12.56 -20.44
CA THR A 318 30.15 13.54 -20.40
C THR A 318 29.67 14.94 -20.74
N HIS A 319 28.63 15.06 -21.57
CA HIS A 319 28.03 16.32 -21.98
C HIS A 319 27.30 17.00 -20.80
N SER A 320 26.41 16.28 -20.12
CA SER A 320 25.67 16.75 -18.95
C SER A 320 26.61 17.05 -17.79
N SER A 321 27.66 16.24 -17.61
CA SER A 321 28.71 16.49 -16.62
C SER A 321 29.47 17.80 -16.89
N SER A 322 29.74 18.08 -18.18
CA SER A 322 30.39 19.32 -18.61
C SER A 322 29.46 20.53 -18.44
N MET A 323 28.19 20.39 -18.80
CA MET A 323 27.16 21.41 -18.61
C MET A 323 26.97 21.78 -17.13
N MET A 324 26.97 20.79 -16.22
CA MET A 324 26.91 21.07 -14.77
C MET A 324 28.18 21.79 -14.29
N ALA A 325 29.34 21.46 -14.84
CA ALA A 325 30.58 22.14 -14.47
C ALA A 325 30.64 23.62 -14.90
N THR A 326 29.84 24.02 -15.91
CA THR A 326 29.81 25.39 -16.43
C THR A 326 28.60 26.19 -15.96
N ASN A 327 27.41 25.57 -15.91
CA ASN A 327 26.11 26.26 -15.84
C ASN A 327 25.46 26.20 -14.46
N LEU A 328 26.04 25.49 -13.49
CA LEU A 328 25.56 25.56 -12.11
C LEU A 328 25.77 26.97 -11.51
N PRO A 329 24.87 27.42 -10.62
CA PRO A 329 25.11 28.57 -9.76
C PRO A 329 26.48 28.51 -9.08
N PRO A 330 27.16 29.66 -8.85
CA PRO A 330 28.56 29.67 -8.41
C PRO A 330 28.86 28.81 -7.17
N ALA A 331 27.96 28.79 -6.18
CA ALA A 331 28.10 27.99 -4.96
C ALA A 331 28.02 26.47 -5.23
N GLU A 332 27.01 26.04 -5.98
CA GLU A 332 26.79 24.64 -6.36
C GLU A 332 27.90 24.14 -7.30
N ARG A 333 28.35 24.99 -8.22
CA ARG A 333 29.48 24.69 -9.13
C ARG A 333 30.77 24.46 -8.36
N LEU A 334 31.01 25.23 -7.30
CA LEU A 334 32.20 25.10 -6.47
C LEU A 334 32.16 23.81 -5.63
N GLN A 335 30.99 23.46 -5.07
CA GLN A 335 30.78 22.17 -4.41
C GLN A 335 30.91 21.00 -5.39
N TYR A 336 30.26 21.08 -6.56
CA TYR A 336 30.39 20.09 -7.61
C TYR A 336 31.86 19.86 -7.99
N LYS A 337 32.65 20.93 -8.21
CA LYS A 337 34.09 20.82 -8.50
C LYS A 337 34.90 20.14 -7.37
N ARG A 338 34.55 20.38 -6.10
CA ARG A 338 35.19 19.72 -4.95
C ARG A 338 34.90 18.22 -4.95
N ILE A 339 33.64 17.87 -5.17
CA ILE A 339 33.16 16.48 -5.16
C ILE A 339 33.60 15.73 -6.41
N PHE A 340 33.69 16.40 -7.57
CA PHE A 340 34.07 15.82 -8.85
C PHE A 340 35.46 15.18 -8.83
N LYS A 341 36.41 15.79 -8.10
CA LYS A 341 37.74 15.20 -7.89
C LYS A 341 37.66 13.87 -7.12
N THR A 342 36.85 13.83 -6.06
CA THR A 342 36.59 12.62 -5.28
C THR A 342 35.86 11.58 -6.13
N LEU A 343 34.75 11.96 -6.78
CA LEU A 343 33.99 11.15 -7.73
C LEU A 343 34.88 10.47 -8.76
N LYS A 344 35.75 11.22 -9.42
CA LYS A 344 36.67 10.70 -10.45
C LYS A 344 37.72 9.74 -9.87
N ALA A 345 38.10 9.89 -8.59
CA ALA A 345 39.01 8.99 -7.90
C ALA A 345 38.34 7.69 -7.43
N THR A 346 37.06 7.74 -7.02
CA THR A 346 36.28 6.59 -6.57
C THR A 346 35.71 5.74 -7.72
N VAL A 347 35.53 6.31 -8.92
CA VAL A 347 35.08 5.59 -10.15
C VAL A 347 36.23 4.79 -10.80
N LYS A 348 37.12 4.19 -9.99
CA LYS A 348 37.84 2.99 -10.47
C LYS A 348 36.79 1.87 -10.56
N PRO A 349 36.75 1.12 -11.67
CA PRO A 349 35.68 0.18 -11.91
C PRO A 349 35.67 -0.86 -10.79
N ILE A 350 34.56 -0.96 -10.07
CA ILE A 350 34.21 -2.19 -9.38
C ILE A 350 33.90 -3.15 -10.53
N VAL A 351 34.87 -3.99 -10.85
CA VAL A 351 34.75 -5.10 -11.82
C VAL A 351 33.77 -6.14 -11.27
#